data_AF-A0A935WIT4-F1
#
_entry.id   AF-A0A935WIT4-F1
#
_cell.length_a   1.000
_cell.length_b   1.000
_cell.length_c   1.000
_cell.angle_alpha   90.00
_cell.angle_beta   90.00
_cell.angle_gamma   90.00
#
_symmetry.space_group_name_H-M   'P 1'
#
loop_
_entity.id
_entity.type
_entity.pdbx_description
1 polymer ?
#
loop_
_entity_poly.entity_id
_entity_poly.type
_entity_poly.pdbx_seq_one_letter_code
_entity_poly.pdbx_strand_id
1 'polypeptide(L)'
;MAGFLDRLNQELETYGKRAQQALDEGRLQVEKFRIKRERDEAAKHLGYLYHRKEKGTAVDPLEIDAWVRRIDVANESLERIERTMASMRPDGVTVSEAPAAETTSAPDAEIVR
;
A
#
# COMPACT_ATOMS: atom_id res chain seq x y z
N MET A 1 19.13 36.66 18.17
CA MET A 1 19.15 35.19 18.38
C MET A 1 17.70 34.66 18.38
N ALA A 2 16.97 34.79 17.26
CA ALA A 2 15.59 34.31 17.13
C ALA A 2 15.41 33.26 16.01
N GLY A 3 16.31 33.25 15.02
CA GLY A 3 16.19 32.36 13.85
C GLY A 3 16.45 30.87 14.09
N PHE A 4 17.10 30.47 15.19
CA PHE A 4 17.34 29.06 15.49
C PHE A 4 16.07 28.35 15.99
N LEU A 5 15.31 29.01 16.88
CA LEU A 5 14.03 28.49 17.38
C LEU A 5 12.96 28.46 16.29
N ASP A 6 12.95 29.46 15.41
CA ASP A 6 12.03 29.49 14.25
C ASP A 6 12.30 28.35 13.26
N ARG A 7 13.58 28.04 13.01
CA ARG A 7 13.97 26.92 12.15
C ARG A 7 13.57 25.57 12.76
N LEU A 8 13.76 25.38 14.06
CA LEU A 8 13.31 24.18 14.76
C LEU A 8 11.79 24.01 14.70
N ASN A 9 11.02 25.09 14.87
CA ASN A 9 9.57 25.06 14.73
C ASN A 9 9.13 24.69 13.31
N GLN A 10 9.76 25.27 12.27
CA GLN A 10 9.49 24.93 10.87
C GLN A 10 9.82 23.47 10.55
N GLU A 11 10.95 22.97 11.05
CA GLU A 11 11.35 21.58 10.87
C GLU A 11 10.35 20.64 11.55
N LEU A 12 9.96 20.91 12.79
CA LEU A 12 8.93 20.14 13.51
C LEU A 12 7.56 20.15 12.81
N GLU A 13 7.11 21.30 12.32
CA GLU A 13 5.85 21.39 11.57
C GLU A 13 5.90 20.56 10.28
N THR A 14 7.06 20.58 9.60
CA THR A 14 7.28 19.78 8.38
C THR A 14 7.32 18.28 8.70
N TYR A 15 7.98 17.88 9.80
CA TYR A 15 7.96 16.49 10.27
C TYR A 15 6.55 16.04 10.66
N GLY A 16 5.78 16.88 11.34
CA GLY A 16 4.38 16.59 11.71
C GLY A 16 3.51 16.34 10.48
N LYS A 17 3.61 17.21 9.46
CA LYS A 17 2.87 17.03 8.19
C LYS A 17 3.27 15.75 7.46
N ARG A 18 4.56 15.43 7.39
CA ARG A 18 5.07 14.20 6.76
C ARG A 18 4.65 12.94 7.52
N ALA A 19 4.71 12.97 8.85
CA ALA A 19 4.27 11.86 9.69
C ALA A 19 2.77 11.58 9.50
N GLN A 20 1.95 12.63 9.46
CA GLN A 20 0.51 12.49 9.20
C GLN A 20 0.25 11.88 7.81
N GLN A 21 0.92 12.38 6.77
CA GLN A 21 0.80 11.84 5.42
C GLN A 21 1.21 10.37 5.31
N ALA A 22 2.31 9.98 5.98
CA ALA A 22 2.76 8.59 6.00
C ALA A 22 1.79 7.65 6.73
N LEU A 23 1.18 8.12 7.83
CA LEU A 23 0.14 7.39 8.55
C LEU A 23 -1.13 7.21 7.70
N ASP A 24 -1.55 8.26 7.00
CA ASP A 24 -2.73 8.22 6.13
C ASP A 24 -2.51 7.27 4.93
N GLU A 25 -1.34 7.33 4.29
CA GLU A 25 -0.94 6.38 3.24
C GLU A 25 -0.88 4.95 3.80
N GLY A 26 -0.30 4.75 4.98
CA GLY A 26 -0.24 3.44 5.63
C GLY A 26 -1.63 2.83 5.88
N ARG A 27 -2.58 3.65 6.32
CA ARG A 27 -3.98 3.23 6.49
C ARG A 27 -4.61 2.81 5.17
N LEU A 28 -4.43 3.59 4.10
CA LEU A 28 -4.95 3.25 2.77
C LEU A 28 -4.32 1.97 2.20
N GLN A 29 -3.03 1.74 2.44
CA GLN A 29 -2.35 0.50 2.03
C GLN A 29 -2.93 -0.74 2.72
N VAL A 30 -3.19 -0.66 4.04
CA VAL A 30 -3.83 -1.74 4.79
C VAL A 30 -5.24 -2.00 4.27
N GLU A 31 -6.01 -0.94 4.01
CA GLU A 31 -7.36 -1.06 3.46
C GLU A 31 -7.35 -1.69 2.06
N LYS A 32 -6.46 -1.24 1.17
CA LYS A 32 -6.23 -1.82 -0.15
C LYS A 32 -5.94 -3.32 -0.05
N PHE A 33 -5.05 -3.71 0.86
CA PHE A 33 -4.70 -5.11 1.06
C PHE A 33 -5.90 -5.94 1.54
N ARG A 34 -6.69 -5.42 2.49
CA ARG A 34 -7.92 -6.08 2.95
C ARG A 34 -8.89 -6.33 1.79
N ILE A 35 -9.15 -5.32 0.97
CA ILE A 35 -10.10 -5.44 -0.16
C ILE A 35 -9.58 -6.40 -1.23
N LYS A 36 -8.26 -6.39 -1.52
CA LYS A 36 -7.66 -7.39 -2.41
C LYS A 36 -7.90 -8.81 -1.93
N ARG A 37 -7.72 -9.07 -0.62
CA ARG A 37 -8.01 -10.38 -0.04
C ARG A 37 -9.48 -10.77 -0.22
N GLU A 38 -10.41 -9.84 0.04
CA GLU A 38 -11.85 -10.11 -0.13
C GLU A 38 -12.21 -10.44 -1.58
N ARG A 39 -11.63 -9.72 -2.55
CA ARG A 39 -11.79 -10.00 -3.98
C ARG A 39 -11.23 -11.38 -4.34
N ASP A 40 -10.02 -11.70 -3.85
CA ASP A 40 -9.36 -12.97 -4.17
C ASP A 40 -10.12 -14.16 -3.57
N GLU A 41 -10.67 -14.03 -2.35
CA GLU A 41 -11.56 -15.04 -1.77
C GLU A 41 -12.85 -15.20 -2.59
N ALA A 42 -13.50 -14.10 -3.00
CA ALA A 42 -14.68 -14.16 -3.86
C ALA A 42 -14.38 -14.84 -5.21
N ALA A 43 -13.23 -14.56 -5.82
CA ALA A 43 -12.78 -15.18 -7.05
C ALA A 43 -12.53 -16.69 -6.89
N LYS A 44 -11.92 -17.11 -5.78
CA LYS A 44 -11.76 -18.54 -5.45
C LYS A 44 -13.11 -19.24 -5.37
N HIS A 45 -14.05 -18.67 -4.60
CA HIS A 45 -15.40 -19.24 -4.47
C HIS A 45 -16.11 -19.37 -5.80
N LEU A 46 -16.09 -18.31 -6.61
CA LEU A 46 -16.65 -18.32 -7.95
C LEU A 46 -16.02 -19.41 -8.82
N GLY A 47 -14.70 -19.56 -8.79
CA GLY A 47 -13.99 -20.61 -9.52
C GLY A 47 -14.42 -22.02 -9.11
N TYR A 48 -14.62 -22.27 -7.80
CA TYR A 48 -15.15 -23.54 -7.32
C TYR A 48 -16.58 -23.81 -7.78
N LEU A 49 -17.43 -22.77 -7.85
CA LEU A 49 -18.80 -22.90 -8.35
C LEU A 49 -18.82 -23.27 -9.84
N TYR A 50 -18.01 -22.62 -10.66
CA TYR A 50 -17.87 -23.00 -12.07
C TYR A 50 -17.32 -24.42 -12.21
N HIS A 51 -16.31 -24.80 -11.43
CA HIS A 51 -15.80 -26.17 -11.44
C HIS A 51 -16.89 -27.22 -11.12
N ARG A 52 -17.71 -26.95 -10.10
CA ARG A 52 -18.84 -27.82 -9.72
C ARG A 52 -19.89 -27.91 -10.84
N LYS A 53 -20.23 -26.77 -11.46
CA LYS A 53 -21.16 -26.70 -12.59
C LYS A 53 -20.67 -27.55 -13.77
N GLU A 54 -19.39 -27.45 -14.13
CA GLU A 54 -18.77 -28.25 -15.20
C GLU A 54 -18.76 -29.76 -14.88
N LYS A 55 -18.70 -30.13 -13.60
CA LYS A 55 -18.83 -31.51 -13.14
C LYS A 55 -20.27 -32.03 -13.14
N GLY A 56 -21.24 -31.24 -13.61
CA GLY A 56 -22.66 -31.59 -13.62
C GLY A 56 -23.33 -31.50 -12.25
N THR A 57 -22.67 -30.87 -11.27
CA THR A 57 -23.30 -30.60 -9.97
C THR A 57 -24.24 -29.42 -10.11
N ALA A 58 -25.46 -29.54 -9.58
CA ALA A 58 -26.39 -28.42 -9.52
C ALA A 58 -25.77 -27.28 -8.68
N VAL A 59 -25.65 -26.12 -9.30
CA VAL A 59 -25.20 -24.86 -8.68
C VAL A 59 -26.29 -23.84 -8.92
N ASP A 60 -26.66 -23.10 -7.88
CA ASP A 60 -27.65 -22.04 -7.98
C ASP A 60 -27.08 -20.86 -8.79
N PRO A 61 -27.72 -20.44 -9.89
CA PRO A 61 -27.32 -19.24 -10.62
C PRO A 61 -27.27 -17.97 -9.74
N LEU A 62 -28.14 -17.86 -8.73
CA LEU A 62 -28.13 -16.72 -7.81
C LEU A 62 -26.86 -16.68 -6.95
N GLU A 63 -26.31 -17.85 -6.62
CA GLU A 63 -25.05 -17.95 -5.88
C GLU A 63 -23.89 -17.42 -6.74
N ILE A 64 -23.83 -17.81 -8.02
CA ILE A 64 -22.84 -17.30 -8.98
C ILE A 64 -22.95 -15.78 -9.09
N ASP A 65 -24.16 -15.25 -9.32
CA ASP A 65 -24.41 -13.82 -9.45
C ASP A 65 -24.00 -13.05 -8.19
N ALA A 66 -24.24 -13.60 -7.01
CA ALA A 66 -23.84 -12.98 -5.75
C ALA A 66 -22.31 -12.83 -5.63
N TRP A 67 -21.55 -13.86 -6.03
CA TRP A 67 -20.09 -13.81 -6.00
C TRP A 67 -19.51 -12.89 -7.09
N VAL A 68 -20.11 -12.86 -8.28
CA VAL A 68 -19.75 -11.88 -9.33
C VAL A 68 -19.93 -10.46 -8.80
N ARG A 69 -21.11 -10.12 -8.26
CA ARG A 69 -21.35 -8.79 -7.68
C ARG A 69 -20.37 -8.45 -6.57
N ARG A 70 -19.97 -9.43 -5.75
CA ARG A 70 -18.99 -9.21 -4.68
C ARG A 70 -17.61 -8.84 -5.23
N ILE A 71 -17.21 -9.45 -6.35
CA ILE A 71 -15.97 -9.08 -7.05
C ILE A 71 -16.08 -7.66 -7.62
N ASP A 72 -17.22 -7.31 -8.23
CA ASP A 72 -17.44 -5.97 -8.80
C ASP A 72 -17.34 -4.88 -7.73
N VAL A 73 -18.02 -5.06 -6.60
CA VAL A 73 -17.95 -4.11 -5.46
C VAL A 73 -16.52 -3.97 -4.92
N ALA A 74 -15.77 -5.07 -4.86
CA ALA A 74 -14.38 -5.03 -4.43
C ALA A 74 -13.48 -4.29 -5.43
N ASN A 75 -13.71 -4.48 -6.73
CA ASN A 75 -12.99 -3.75 -7.79
C ASN A 75 -13.26 -2.25 -7.74
N GLU A 76 -14.53 -1.84 -7.65
CA GLU A 76 -14.90 -0.42 -7.50
C GLU A 76 -14.25 0.23 -6.27
N SER A 77 -14.18 -0.52 -5.18
CA SER A 77 -13.57 -0.05 -3.94
C SER A 77 -12.05 0.07 -4.06
N LEU A 78 -11.39 -0.87 -4.74
CA LEU A 78 -9.96 -0.78 -5.04
C LEU A 78 -9.66 0.43 -5.92
N GLU A 79 -10.42 0.65 -6.99
CA GLU A 79 -10.25 1.81 -7.87
C GLU A 79 -10.44 3.13 -7.11
N ARG A 80 -11.37 3.18 -6.15
CA ARG A 80 -11.56 4.35 -5.30
C ARG A 80 -10.33 4.61 -4.43
N ILE A 81 -9.82 3.58 -3.74
CA ILE A 81 -8.62 3.71 -2.90
C ILE A 81 -7.41 4.10 -3.74
N GLU A 82 -7.22 3.47 -4.89
CA GLU A 82 -6.10 3.77 -5.78
C GLU A 82 -6.14 5.21 -6.29
N ARG A 83 -7.31 5.76 -6.61
CA ARG A 83 -7.48 7.17 -6.93
C ARG A 83 -7.14 8.08 -5.75
N THR A 84 -7.58 7.74 -4.55
CA THR A 84 -7.25 8.50 -3.34
C THR A 84 -5.73 8.53 -3.10
N MET A 85 -5.07 7.38 -3.16
CA MET A 85 -3.61 7.28 -3.01
C MET A 85 -2.87 8.03 -4.12
N ALA A 86 -3.35 7.97 -5.36
CA ALA A 86 -2.78 8.74 -6.47
C ALA A 86 -2.88 10.24 -6.23
N SER A 87 -4.01 10.73 -5.69
CA SER A 87 -4.18 12.15 -5.33
C SER A 87 -3.31 12.60 -4.15
N MET A 88 -2.88 11.66 -3.29
CA MET A 88 -2.01 11.94 -2.15
C MET A 88 -0.52 11.94 -2.52
N ARG A 89 -0.14 11.37 -3.68
CA ARG A 89 1.22 11.47 -4.20
C ARG A 89 1.37 12.82 -4.90
N PRO A 90 2.14 13.77 -4.34
CA PRO A 90 2.50 14.96 -5.10
C PRO A 90 3.37 14.55 -6.29
N ASP A 91 3.09 15.11 -7.47
CA ASP A 91 3.92 14.98 -8.66
C ASP A 91 5.37 15.39 -8.31
N GLY A 92 6.26 14.42 -8.12
CA GLY A 92 7.71 14.68 -7.99
C GLY A 92 8.49 14.02 -6.85
N VAL A 93 7.94 13.10 -6.05
CA VAL A 93 8.76 12.35 -5.08
C VAL A 93 9.26 11.03 -5.68
N THR A 94 10.38 11.10 -6.42
CA THR A 94 11.22 9.93 -6.66
C THR A 94 11.95 9.59 -5.36
N VAL A 95 11.67 8.43 -4.76
CA VAL A 95 12.51 7.89 -3.68
C VAL A 95 13.82 7.40 -4.31
N SER A 96 14.76 8.32 -4.50
CA SER A 96 16.18 8.02 -4.56
C SER A 96 16.79 8.44 -3.23
N GLU A 97 16.49 7.66 -2.19
CA GLU A 97 17.33 7.64 -1.00
C GLU A 97 17.49 6.18 -0.60
N ALA A 98 18.42 5.51 -1.29
CA ALA A 98 19.08 4.36 -0.72
C ALA A 98 19.70 4.83 0.61
N PRO A 99 19.58 4.09 1.71
CA PRO A 99 20.25 4.48 2.93
C PRO A 99 21.74 4.49 2.61
N ALA A 100 22.36 5.67 2.70
CA ALA A 100 23.81 5.77 2.70
C ALA A 100 24.26 4.95 3.90
N ALA A 101 24.74 3.74 3.63
CA ALA A 101 25.44 2.95 4.63
C ALA A 101 26.65 3.79 5.03
N GLU A 102 26.55 4.42 6.20
CA GLU A 102 27.69 5.01 6.89
C GLU A 102 28.66 3.87 7.21
N THR A 103 29.54 3.54 6.26
CA THR A 103 30.75 2.80 6.57
C THR A 103 31.65 3.77 7.32
N THR A 104 31.47 3.78 8.64
CA THR A 104 32.48 4.18 9.60
C THR A 104 33.85 3.68 9.11
N SER A 105 34.70 4.63 8.77
CA SER A 105 36.12 4.43 8.51
C SER A 105 36.78 3.95 9.80
N ALA A 106 37.16 2.67 9.87
CA ALA A 106 38.05 2.15 10.88
C ALA A 106 39.50 2.17 10.34
N PRO A 107 40.50 2.45 11.19
CA PRO A 107 41.78 3.04 10.79
C PRO A 107 42.83 2.00 10.35
N ASP A 108 43.75 2.48 9.50
CA ASP A 108 45.10 1.99 9.18
C ASP A 108 45.49 0.60 9.71
N ALA A 109 45.43 -0.39 8.82
CA ALA A 109 46.23 -1.60 8.92
C ALA A 109 47.52 -1.42 8.11
N GLU A 110 48.58 -1.07 8.85
CA GLU A 110 49.99 -1.10 8.46
C GLU A 110 50.35 -2.45 7.83
N ILE A 111 50.60 -2.48 6.52
CA ILE A 111 51.23 -3.61 5.84
C ILE A 111 52.72 -3.27 5.69
N VAL A 112 53.51 -3.74 6.66
CA VAL A 112 54.97 -3.79 6.54
C VAL A 112 55.33 -4.82 5.47
N ARG A 113 56.18 -4.40 4.52
CA ARG A 113 56.84 -5.25 3.54
C ARG A 113 58.34 -5.25 3.80
#